data_AF-A0A0B0NPW8-F1
#
_entry.id   AF-A0A0B0NPW8-F1
#
_cell.length_a   1.000
_cell.length_b   1.000
_cell.length_c   1.000
_cell.angle_alpha   90.00
_cell.angle_beta   90.00
_cell.angle_gamma   90.00
#
_symmetry.space_group_name_H-M   'P 1'
#
loop_
_entity.id
_entity.type
_entity.pdbx_description
1 polymer ?
#
loop_
_entity_poly.entity_id
_entity_poly.type
_entity_poly.pdbx_seq_one_letter_code
_entity_poly.pdbx_strand_id
1 'polypeptide(L)'
;MCKPRQPQWQRSNVGFENPEQNSPGDSLRDIQDLSLNLKLSLDGEKSEGTGTFDNSLDSIDRKSNLENAFLKLSNGIIGGTEKASLMEKAEQNVSGSRFPVLRSKKYIFVIAVDCDSVSDIPKIIKTIMDVAGKENSIGLILSTSLSICEVHSLLISGSISPLDFDALICNSGGDLYYPSTSSEDGTGLPFSVDLDYQSHIEYRWGGEGLRKTLVRWATSVNEKKGQIVSEDESRSTVHCYTFDVKEPESIPPVKELRKLMRIQALRCNVIYCQNGTTLNVIPVLASRAQALRYLYIRWGMELSGIVVFAGECGDTDYEGLLRGVHKTVILKGIGNTALKLHSNRTYPLDHVLPFDSPNIHHAEGCSNEEIRSSLRKLQVSKE
;
A
#
# COMPACT_ATOMS: atom_id res chain seq x y z
N MET A 1 8.90 18.42 23.87
CA MET A 1 7.54 17.84 23.89
C MET A 1 7.52 16.60 23.02
N CYS A 2 7.23 15.43 23.59
CA CYS A 2 7.14 14.18 22.83
C CYS A 2 5.80 14.12 22.10
N LYS A 3 5.82 13.95 20.76
CA LYS A 3 4.61 13.67 19.97
C LYS A 3 3.95 12.37 20.47
N PRO A 4 2.61 12.30 20.53
CA PRO A 4 1.91 11.10 20.96
C PRO A 4 2.26 9.91 20.07
N ARG A 5 2.53 8.77 20.70
CA ARG A 5 3.07 7.56 20.07
C ARG A 5 1.98 6.62 19.53
N GLN A 6 0.77 7.07 19.29
CA GLN A 6 -0.31 6.22 18.78
C GLN A 6 -1.12 6.98 17.73
N PRO A 7 -1.52 6.33 16.61
CA PRO A 7 -2.46 6.91 15.68
C PRO A 7 -3.80 7.13 16.39
N GLN A 8 -4.28 8.37 16.36
CA GLN A 8 -5.63 8.71 16.83
C GLN A 8 -6.54 8.80 15.62
N TRP A 9 -7.63 8.04 15.63
CA TRP A 9 -8.68 8.17 14.62
C TRP A 9 -9.38 9.52 14.83
N GLN A 10 -9.43 10.35 13.79
CA GLN A 10 -10.29 11.54 13.81
C GLN A 10 -11.74 11.08 13.90
N ARG A 11 -12.37 11.33 15.04
CA ARG A 11 -13.81 11.13 15.20
C ARG A 11 -14.53 12.28 14.51
N SER A 12 -15.56 11.97 13.73
CA SER A 12 -16.50 12.99 13.26
C SER A 12 -17.21 13.57 14.49
N ASN A 13 -17.20 14.89 14.63
CA ASN A 13 -17.95 15.62 15.66
C ASN A 13 -19.46 15.58 15.37
N VAL A 14 -20.06 14.39 15.44
CA VAL A 14 -21.52 14.25 15.50
C VAL A 14 -21.83 13.73 16.88
N GLY A 15 -22.40 14.62 17.69
CA GLY A 15 -22.47 14.52 19.14
C GLY A 15 -23.16 13.26 19.66
N PHE A 16 -22.45 12.58 20.55
CA PHE A 16 -23.03 11.96 21.75
C PHE A 16 -22.04 12.22 22.87
N GLU A 17 -22.35 13.21 23.71
CA GLU A 17 -21.66 13.41 24.99
C GLU A 17 -22.02 12.24 25.92
N ASN A 18 -21.08 11.33 26.13
CA ASN A 18 -21.05 10.51 27.33
C ASN A 18 -19.71 10.81 28.04
N PRO A 19 -19.73 11.42 29.24
CA PRO A 19 -18.54 11.61 30.03
C PRO A 19 -18.32 10.36 30.88
N GLU A 20 -17.46 9.43 30.43
CA GLU A 20 -16.91 8.43 31.37
C GLU A 20 -15.51 8.86 31.82
N GLN A 21 -15.44 9.07 33.13
CA GLN A 21 -14.25 9.36 33.92
C GLN A 21 -13.39 8.09 34.08
N ASN A 22 -12.07 8.24 33.91
CA ASN A 22 -10.96 7.48 34.56
C ASN A 22 -11.11 5.95 34.69
N SER A 23 -10.35 5.12 33.95
CA SER A 23 -9.05 4.52 34.37
C SER A 23 -9.00 3.03 33.90
N PRO A 24 -7.86 2.29 33.79
CA PRO A 24 -6.45 2.63 34.04
C PRO A 24 -5.58 2.53 32.76
N GLY A 25 -4.43 3.18 32.62
CA GLY A 25 -3.48 3.51 33.66
C GLY A 25 -2.51 2.35 33.91
N ASP A 26 -1.61 2.11 32.97
CA ASP A 26 -0.23 1.70 33.26
C ASP A 26 0.01 0.25 33.76
N SER A 27 0.13 -0.68 32.81
CA SER A 27 0.85 -1.96 33.02
C SER A 27 2.06 -2.05 32.09
N LEU A 28 2.95 -1.05 32.13
CA LEU A 28 4.31 -1.15 31.58
C LEU A 28 5.34 -0.47 32.51
N ARG A 29 5.21 -0.68 33.81
CA ARG A 29 6.37 -0.63 34.71
C ARG A 29 7.05 -1.98 34.62
N ASP A 30 7.96 -2.13 33.66
CA ASP A 30 9.08 -3.11 33.66
C ASP A 30 9.95 -2.95 32.39
N ILE A 31 10.31 -1.70 32.01
CA ILE A 31 11.28 -1.44 30.93
C ILE A 31 12.60 -0.86 31.48
N GLN A 32 12.82 -0.92 32.79
CA GLN A 32 14.11 -0.51 33.37
C GLN A 32 15.15 -1.65 33.43
N ASP A 33 14.81 -2.89 33.07
CA ASP A 33 15.70 -4.05 33.20
C ASP A 33 16.19 -4.71 31.90
N LEU A 34 16.12 -4.02 30.76
CA LEU A 34 16.79 -4.48 29.53
C LEU A 34 18.02 -3.64 29.20
N SER A 35 18.95 -3.56 30.14
CA SER A 35 20.36 -3.24 29.86
C SER A 35 21.08 -4.51 29.36
N LEU A 36 20.67 -5.01 28.19
CA LEU A 36 21.44 -6.04 27.51
C LEU A 36 22.69 -5.40 26.89
N ASN A 37 23.78 -5.45 27.65
CA ASN A 37 25.14 -5.23 27.20
C ASN A 37 25.52 -6.26 26.12
N LEU A 38 25.13 -6.03 24.87
CA LEU A 38 25.71 -6.71 23.72
C LEU A 38 26.98 -5.96 23.29
N LYS A 39 28.06 -6.17 24.04
CA LYS A 39 29.43 -5.93 23.55
C LYS A 39 29.71 -6.97 22.47
N LEU A 40 29.39 -6.64 21.22
CA LEU A 40 29.96 -7.33 20.07
C LEU A 40 31.38 -6.81 19.90
N SER A 41 32.35 -7.60 20.34
CA SER A 41 33.76 -7.42 20.02
C SER A 41 33.94 -7.59 18.51
N LEU A 42 34.31 -6.51 17.85
CA LEU A 42 34.92 -6.54 16.51
C LEU A 42 36.36 -6.05 16.71
N ASP A 43 37.24 -6.95 17.13
CA ASP A 43 38.67 -6.72 17.12
C ASP A 43 39.22 -7.31 15.81
N GLY A 44 40.00 -6.50 15.10
CA GLY A 44 40.41 -6.80 13.73
C GLY A 44 41.16 -5.64 13.04
N GLU A 45 42.13 -5.09 13.78
CA GLU A 45 43.36 -4.43 13.32
C GLU A 45 43.33 -3.09 12.56
N LYS A 46 44.32 -2.29 12.93
CA LYS A 46 44.53 -0.86 12.68
C LYS A 46 45.24 -0.61 11.35
N SER A 47 44.92 0.53 10.74
CA SER A 47 45.94 1.39 10.13
C SER A 47 45.56 2.84 10.37
N GLU A 48 46.48 3.55 11.01
CA GLU A 48 46.40 4.96 11.40
C GLU A 48 46.41 5.90 10.18
N GLY A 49 45.81 7.08 10.33
CA GLY A 49 45.81 8.14 9.33
C GLY A 49 45.13 9.40 9.83
N THR A 50 45.90 10.19 10.58
CA THR A 50 45.64 11.54 11.11
C THR A 50 45.01 12.49 10.07
N GLY A 51 43.97 13.23 10.46
CA GLY A 51 43.36 14.24 9.58
C GLY A 51 42.43 15.20 10.32
N THR A 52 43.00 16.36 10.65
CA THR A 52 42.48 17.58 11.27
C THR A 52 41.04 17.98 10.91
N PHE A 53 40.27 18.36 11.93
CA PHE A 53 39.01 19.09 11.83
C PHE A 53 39.23 20.45 11.16
N ASP A 54 38.45 20.78 10.13
CA ASP A 54 38.00 22.15 9.97
C ASP A 54 36.66 22.29 9.23
N ASN A 55 35.94 23.34 9.62
CA ASN A 55 34.60 23.72 9.22
C ASN A 55 34.49 24.11 7.73
N SER A 56 33.41 23.68 7.07
CA SER A 56 32.68 24.58 6.16
C SER A 56 31.19 24.23 6.12
N LEU A 57 30.43 25.07 6.81
CA LEU A 57 28.99 25.24 6.64
C LEU A 57 28.82 26.21 5.47
N ASP A 58 28.13 25.82 4.40
CA ASP A 58 27.15 26.65 3.66
C ASP A 58 26.81 26.05 2.29
N SER A 59 25.53 25.75 2.07
CA SER A 59 24.79 25.83 0.78
C SER A 59 23.51 24.97 0.71
N ILE A 60 22.80 24.74 1.82
CA ILE A 60 21.47 24.09 1.78
C ILE A 60 20.43 25.05 2.36
N ASP A 61 20.10 26.10 1.62
CA ASP A 61 19.04 27.06 2.03
C ASP A 61 17.98 27.32 0.93
N ARG A 62 17.79 26.35 0.02
CA ARG A 62 16.76 26.42 -1.02
C ARG A 62 15.69 25.33 -0.97
N LYS A 63 15.82 24.33 -0.10
CA LYS A 63 14.84 23.21 0.01
C LYS A 63 13.93 23.29 1.25
N SER A 64 14.33 24.03 2.28
CA SER A 64 13.58 24.27 3.53
C SER A 64 12.36 25.19 3.35
N ASN A 65 12.29 25.96 2.25
CA ASN A 65 11.18 26.88 1.99
C ASN A 65 9.91 26.22 1.43
N LEU A 66 10.00 25.03 0.82
CA LEU A 66 8.82 24.30 0.34
C LEU A 66 8.09 23.55 1.46
N GLU A 67 8.83 22.96 2.42
CA GLU A 67 8.24 22.28 3.58
C GLU A 67 7.55 23.26 4.55
N ASN A 68 8.07 24.47 4.70
CA ASN A 68 7.46 25.51 5.54
C ASN A 68 6.21 26.15 4.90
N ALA A 69 6.05 26.07 3.57
CA ALA A 69 4.85 26.54 2.89
C ALA A 69 3.67 25.58 3.08
N PHE A 70 3.92 24.27 3.10
CA PHE A 70 2.90 23.24 3.32
C PHE A 70 2.34 23.24 4.75
N LEU A 71 3.19 23.56 5.74
CA LEU A 71 2.79 23.69 7.14
C LEU A 71 2.02 24.98 7.47
N LYS A 72 2.07 26.01 6.61
CA LYS A 72 1.30 27.26 6.80
C LYS A 72 -0.12 27.18 6.23
N LEU A 73 -0.35 26.35 5.21
CA LEU A 73 -1.69 26.18 4.63
C LEU A 73 -2.62 25.35 5.54
N SER A 74 -2.06 24.42 6.31
CA SER A 74 -2.82 23.55 7.23
C SER A 74 -3.28 24.25 8.52
N ASN A 75 -2.73 25.42 8.86
CA ASN A 75 -3.06 26.15 10.09
C ASN A 75 -3.92 27.41 9.87
N GLY A 76 -4.29 27.74 8.62
CA GLY A 76 -4.97 28.99 8.26
C GLY A 76 -6.50 28.99 8.32
N ILE A 77 -7.16 27.88 8.69
CA ILE A 77 -8.62 27.72 8.56
C ILE A 77 -9.39 27.90 9.88
N ILE A 78 -8.70 28.17 11.01
CA ILE A 78 -9.37 28.31 12.32
C ILE A 78 -9.17 29.72 12.87
N GLY A 79 -10.16 30.58 12.68
CA GLY A 79 -10.33 31.79 13.48
C GLY A 79 -11.03 32.94 12.77
N GLY A 80 -12.30 33.18 13.07
CA GLY A 80 -13.00 34.40 12.63
C GLY A 80 -14.53 34.33 12.76
N THR A 81 -15.05 34.30 13.98
CA THR A 81 -16.45 34.62 14.29
C THR A 81 -16.68 36.12 14.26
N GLU A 82 -17.66 36.61 13.49
CA GLU A 82 -18.64 37.62 13.95
C GLU A 82 -19.85 37.82 13.01
N LYS A 83 -21.02 37.41 13.51
CA LYS A 83 -22.40 37.94 13.45
C LYS A 83 -23.07 38.47 12.14
N ALA A 84 -24.10 37.70 11.76
CA ALA A 84 -25.53 38.07 11.57
C ALA A 84 -25.99 38.95 10.40
N SER A 85 -26.79 38.38 9.48
CA SER A 85 -28.27 38.62 9.37
C SER A 85 -28.89 38.02 8.10
N LEU A 86 -29.97 37.23 8.28
CA LEU A 86 -31.22 37.13 7.50
C LEU A 86 -31.18 36.95 5.95
N MET A 87 -31.50 35.74 5.47
CA MET A 87 -32.74 35.38 4.73
C MET A 87 -32.59 34.06 3.98
N GLU A 88 -33.65 33.24 4.06
CA GLU A 88 -33.80 31.92 3.47
C GLU A 88 -33.69 31.90 1.94
N LYS A 89 -33.09 30.80 1.44
CA LYS A 89 -33.36 30.04 0.20
C LYS A 89 -32.14 29.85 -0.68
N ALA A 90 -31.53 28.67 -0.54
CA ALA A 90 -30.85 27.83 -1.53
C ALA A 90 -29.76 27.06 -0.79
N GLU A 91 -30.06 25.84 -0.36
CA GLU A 91 -29.06 24.95 0.23
C GLU A 91 -28.03 24.58 -0.85
N GLN A 92 -26.91 25.29 -0.84
CA GLN A 92 -25.71 24.98 -1.58
C GLN A 92 -24.79 24.09 -0.74
N ASN A 93 -24.38 23.01 -1.39
CA ASN A 93 -23.20 22.22 -1.10
C ASN A 93 -21.98 23.09 -0.76
N VAL A 94 -21.51 23.09 0.50
CA VAL A 94 -20.12 23.43 0.84
C VAL A 94 -19.67 22.66 2.09
N SER A 95 -18.53 21.97 1.96
CA SER A 95 -17.67 21.42 3.03
C SER A 95 -18.06 20.09 3.68
N GLY A 96 -17.67 19.00 3.01
CA GLY A 96 -17.60 17.63 3.52
C GLY A 96 -17.15 16.73 2.37
N SER A 97 -15.96 16.14 2.49
CA SER A 97 -15.27 15.38 1.44
C SER A 97 -16.22 14.56 0.54
N ARG A 98 -16.32 14.95 -0.74
CA ARG A 98 -17.14 14.28 -1.77
C ARG A 98 -16.49 12.97 -2.21
N PHE A 99 -16.46 11.97 -1.34
CA PHE A 99 -16.17 10.60 -1.79
C PHE A 99 -17.42 10.05 -2.48
N PRO A 100 -17.28 9.38 -3.65
CA PRO A 100 -18.42 8.81 -4.34
C PRO A 100 -19.21 7.93 -3.38
N VAL A 101 -20.54 7.94 -3.51
CA VAL A 101 -21.50 7.29 -2.61
C VAL A 101 -21.43 5.76 -2.77
N LEU A 102 -20.29 5.16 -2.38
CA LEU A 102 -20.03 3.72 -2.43
C LEU A 102 -20.86 2.92 -1.43
N ARG A 103 -21.51 3.59 -0.47
CA ARG A 103 -22.54 2.97 0.40
C ARG A 103 -23.72 2.38 -0.39
N SER A 104 -23.90 2.74 -1.66
CA SER A 104 -24.95 2.19 -2.52
C SER A 104 -24.54 0.92 -3.29
N LYS A 105 -23.24 0.57 -3.30
CA LYS A 105 -22.74 -0.60 -4.03
C LYS A 105 -23.00 -1.87 -3.23
N LYS A 106 -23.56 -2.89 -3.88
CA LYS A 106 -23.84 -4.20 -3.28
C LYS A 106 -22.59 -5.08 -3.24
N TYR A 107 -21.76 -5.00 -4.27
CA TYR A 107 -20.51 -5.75 -4.37
C TYR A 107 -19.36 -4.86 -4.80
N ILE A 108 -18.15 -5.21 -4.38
CA ILE A 108 -16.93 -4.59 -4.89
C ILE A 108 -15.98 -5.65 -5.41
N PHE A 109 -15.56 -5.46 -6.65
CA PHE A 109 -14.62 -6.31 -7.34
C PHE A 109 -13.23 -5.69 -7.19
N VAL A 110 -12.35 -6.40 -6.49
CA VAL A 110 -10.95 -6.03 -6.31
C VAL A 110 -10.14 -6.84 -7.31
N ILE A 111 -9.56 -6.18 -8.29
CA ILE A 111 -8.68 -6.79 -9.28
C ILE A 111 -7.25 -6.73 -8.74
N ALA A 112 -6.74 -7.85 -8.24
CA ALA A 112 -5.44 -7.96 -7.61
C ALA A 112 -4.60 -9.07 -8.24
N VAL A 113 -4.47 -9.00 -9.57
CA VAL A 113 -3.85 -10.04 -10.38
C VAL A 113 -2.41 -9.63 -10.71
N ASP A 114 -1.47 -10.40 -10.18
CA ASP A 114 -0.04 -10.28 -10.50
C ASP A 114 0.24 -11.16 -11.73
N CYS A 115 0.60 -10.55 -12.86
CA CYS A 115 0.83 -11.26 -14.12
C CYS A 115 2.32 -11.44 -14.41
N ASP A 116 2.65 -12.47 -15.19
CA ASP A 116 4.03 -12.69 -15.65
C ASP A 116 4.51 -11.57 -16.59
N SER A 117 3.59 -11.06 -17.41
CA SER A 117 3.79 -9.87 -18.24
C SER A 117 2.80 -8.78 -17.85
N VAL A 118 3.29 -7.55 -17.70
CA VAL A 118 2.48 -6.37 -17.43
C VAL A 118 1.45 -6.14 -18.56
N SER A 119 1.74 -6.57 -19.79
CA SER A 119 0.83 -6.43 -20.94
C SER A 119 -0.43 -7.29 -20.90
N ASP A 120 -0.49 -8.30 -20.01
CA ASP A 120 -1.67 -9.15 -19.85
C ASP A 120 -2.67 -8.59 -18.83
N ILE A 121 -2.22 -7.73 -17.91
CA ILE A 121 -3.06 -7.09 -16.90
C ILE A 121 -4.27 -6.36 -17.52
N PRO A 122 -4.14 -5.54 -18.58
CA PRO A 122 -5.28 -4.84 -19.17
C PRO A 122 -6.32 -5.77 -19.77
N LYS A 123 -5.91 -6.92 -20.30
CA LYS A 123 -6.83 -7.92 -20.87
C LYS A 123 -7.71 -8.49 -19.75
N ILE A 124 -7.10 -8.87 -18.63
CA ILE A 124 -7.79 -9.42 -17.47
C ILE A 124 -8.73 -8.38 -16.86
N ILE A 125 -8.29 -7.12 -16.73
CA ILE A 125 -9.14 -6.03 -16.25
C ILE A 125 -10.40 -5.93 -17.13
N LYS A 126 -10.26 -5.89 -18.45
CA LYS A 126 -11.40 -5.84 -19.38
C LYS A 126 -12.34 -7.01 -19.21
N THR A 127 -11.81 -8.23 -19.14
CA THR A 127 -12.61 -9.45 -18.93
C THR A 127 -13.44 -9.33 -17.63
N ILE A 128 -12.83 -8.88 -16.53
CA ILE A 128 -13.56 -8.72 -15.26
C ILE A 128 -14.61 -7.60 -15.36
N MET A 129 -14.28 -6.48 -16.02
CA MET A 129 -15.23 -5.37 -16.25
C MET A 129 -16.42 -5.81 -17.12
N ASP A 130 -16.18 -6.59 -18.17
CA ASP A 130 -17.23 -7.13 -19.04
C ASP A 130 -18.16 -8.12 -18.31
N VAL A 131 -17.62 -8.80 -17.28
CA VAL A 131 -18.40 -9.71 -16.42
C VAL A 131 -19.18 -8.95 -15.36
N ALA A 132 -18.59 -7.91 -14.77
CA ALA A 132 -19.30 -6.99 -13.87
C ALA A 132 -20.46 -6.27 -14.60
N GLY A 133 -20.29 -6.02 -15.89
CA GLY A 133 -21.23 -5.24 -16.69
C GLY A 133 -21.26 -3.77 -16.25
N LYS A 134 -22.20 -3.00 -16.81
CA LYS A 134 -22.40 -1.59 -16.44
C LYS A 134 -23.35 -1.44 -15.24
N GLU A 135 -23.46 -2.46 -14.41
CA GLU A 135 -24.35 -2.37 -13.26
C GLU A 135 -23.80 -1.37 -12.24
N ASN A 136 -24.57 -0.32 -11.98
CA ASN A 136 -24.23 0.66 -10.95
C ASN A 136 -24.16 0.05 -9.54
N SER A 137 -24.51 -1.23 -9.36
CA SER A 137 -24.45 -1.98 -8.11
C SER A 137 -23.04 -2.48 -7.75
N ILE A 138 -22.12 -2.53 -8.72
CA ILE A 138 -20.76 -3.06 -8.53
C ILE A 138 -19.75 -1.90 -8.47
N GLY A 139 -18.85 -1.95 -7.50
CA GLY A 139 -17.67 -1.08 -7.45
C GLY A 139 -16.41 -1.80 -7.90
N LEU A 140 -15.42 -1.07 -8.42
CA LEU A 140 -14.18 -1.62 -8.97
C LEU A 140 -12.96 -1.01 -8.27
N ILE A 141 -12.10 -1.87 -7.73
CA ILE A 141 -10.81 -1.48 -7.15
C ILE A 141 -9.69 -2.19 -7.91
N LEU A 142 -8.66 -1.46 -8.33
CA LEU A 142 -7.43 -2.07 -8.82
C LEU A 142 -6.41 -2.15 -7.68
N SER A 143 -5.78 -3.31 -7.46
CA SER A 143 -4.70 -3.47 -6.49
C SER A 143 -3.46 -4.08 -7.15
N THR A 144 -2.34 -3.36 -7.10
CA THR A 144 -1.13 -3.73 -7.83
C THR A 144 0.14 -3.28 -7.11
N SER A 145 1.27 -3.91 -7.46
CA SER A 145 2.61 -3.49 -7.05
C SER A 145 3.18 -2.34 -7.89
N LEU A 146 2.53 -1.99 -9.00
CA LEU A 146 2.92 -0.89 -9.89
C LEU A 146 2.73 0.49 -9.26
N SER A 147 3.56 1.44 -9.70
CA SER A 147 3.40 2.87 -9.40
C SER A 147 2.21 3.49 -10.15
N ILE A 148 1.72 4.64 -9.68
CA ILE A 148 0.59 5.31 -10.33
C ILE A 148 0.87 5.71 -11.79
N CYS A 149 2.12 6.05 -12.11
CA CYS A 149 2.54 6.38 -13.48
C CYS A 149 2.49 5.15 -14.40
N GLU A 150 2.93 4.00 -13.90
CA GLU A 150 2.84 2.72 -14.61
C GLU A 150 1.38 2.30 -14.79
N VAL A 151 0.56 2.43 -13.74
CA VAL A 151 -0.88 2.15 -13.81
C VAL A 151 -1.57 3.05 -14.83
N HIS A 152 -1.28 4.35 -14.85
CA HIS A 152 -1.84 5.25 -15.85
C HIS A 152 -1.48 4.83 -17.28
N SER A 153 -0.20 4.51 -17.51
CA SER A 153 0.29 4.05 -18.82
C SER A 153 -0.37 2.71 -19.22
N LEU A 154 -0.55 1.82 -18.25
CA LEU A 154 -1.23 0.54 -18.40
C LEU A 154 -2.69 0.72 -18.82
N LEU A 155 -3.43 1.60 -18.15
CA LEU A 155 -4.82 1.89 -18.46
C LEU A 155 -4.97 2.52 -19.85
N ILE A 156 -4.08 3.45 -20.23
CA ILE A 156 -4.05 4.02 -21.58
C ILE A 156 -3.79 2.93 -22.64
N SER A 157 -2.77 2.09 -22.42
CA SER A 157 -2.47 0.98 -23.34
C SER A 157 -3.63 -0.01 -23.46
N GLY A 158 -4.39 -0.17 -22.37
CA GLY A 158 -5.61 -0.94 -22.31
C GLY A 158 -6.81 -0.25 -22.92
N SER A 159 -6.80 1.03 -23.25
CA SER A 159 -8.02 1.79 -23.57
C SER A 159 -9.10 1.68 -22.48
N ILE A 160 -8.68 1.73 -21.21
CA ILE A 160 -9.54 1.65 -20.03
C ILE A 160 -9.58 3.04 -19.38
N SER A 161 -10.76 3.53 -19.02
CA SER A 161 -10.87 4.83 -18.37
C SER A 161 -10.49 4.71 -16.90
N PRO A 162 -9.61 5.60 -16.37
CA PRO A 162 -9.37 5.68 -14.93
C PRO A 162 -10.64 5.87 -14.11
N LEU A 163 -11.65 6.56 -14.68
CA LEU A 163 -12.95 6.84 -14.05
C LEU A 163 -13.84 5.59 -13.92
N ASP A 164 -13.49 4.48 -14.55
CA ASP A 164 -14.21 3.20 -14.39
C ASP A 164 -13.92 2.54 -13.03
N PHE A 165 -12.88 3.00 -12.33
CA PHE A 165 -12.52 2.52 -10.99
C PHE A 165 -13.08 3.44 -9.90
N ASP A 166 -13.35 2.87 -8.74
CA ASP A 166 -13.69 3.62 -7.53
C ASP A 166 -12.45 3.96 -6.69
N ALA A 167 -11.43 3.09 -6.70
CA ALA A 167 -10.13 3.33 -6.05
C ALA A 167 -9.01 2.50 -6.69
N LEU A 168 -7.77 2.98 -6.54
CA LEU A 168 -6.56 2.28 -6.98
C LEU A 168 -5.56 2.17 -5.83
N ILE A 169 -5.20 0.94 -5.50
CA ILE A 169 -4.14 0.60 -4.54
C ILE A 169 -2.87 0.33 -5.35
N CYS A 170 -1.87 1.21 -5.21
CA CYS A 170 -0.61 1.14 -5.95
C CYS A 170 0.54 0.80 -5.00
N ASN A 171 1.73 0.55 -5.57
CA ASN A 171 2.97 0.35 -4.81
C ASN A 171 2.84 -0.71 -3.71
N SER A 172 2.15 -1.81 -3.99
CA SER A 172 1.88 -2.92 -3.04
C SER A 172 1.12 -2.49 -1.78
N GLY A 173 0.32 -1.43 -1.88
CA GLY A 173 -0.42 -0.83 -0.76
C GLY A 173 0.31 0.31 -0.06
N GLY A 174 1.43 0.79 -0.60
CA GLY A 174 2.09 2.01 -0.12
C GLY A 174 1.30 3.28 -0.46
N ASP A 175 0.50 3.28 -1.51
CA ASP A 175 -0.29 4.44 -1.93
C ASP A 175 -1.72 4.06 -2.32
N LEU A 176 -2.65 4.97 -2.04
CA LEU A 176 -4.07 4.83 -2.35
C LEU A 176 -4.54 6.07 -3.13
N TYR A 177 -5.16 5.85 -4.28
CA TYR A 177 -5.62 6.89 -5.18
C TYR A 177 -7.11 6.73 -5.50
N TYR A 178 -7.77 7.86 -5.73
CA TYR A 178 -9.10 7.94 -6.30
C TYR A 178 -9.00 8.59 -7.69
N PRO A 179 -9.76 8.12 -8.69
CA PRO A 179 -9.78 8.79 -9.98
C PRO A 179 -10.46 10.15 -9.85
N SER A 180 -9.91 11.15 -10.55
CA SER A 180 -10.36 12.53 -10.50
C SER A 180 -10.42 13.12 -11.90
N THR A 181 -11.45 13.92 -12.16
CA THR A 181 -11.59 14.66 -13.43
C THR A 181 -10.71 15.90 -13.48
N SER A 182 -10.16 16.33 -12.34
CA SER A 182 -9.39 17.57 -12.21
C SER A 182 -7.96 17.27 -11.76
N SER A 183 -6.99 17.66 -12.59
CA SER A 183 -5.56 17.62 -12.30
C SER A 183 -5.16 18.76 -11.35
N GLU A 184 -5.79 18.84 -10.18
CA GLU A 184 -5.54 19.91 -9.20
C GLU A 184 -4.20 19.69 -8.43
N ASP A 185 -3.70 18.45 -8.41
CA ASP A 185 -2.59 18.04 -7.53
C ASP A 185 -1.18 18.17 -8.15
N GLY A 186 -1.04 18.92 -9.26
CA GLY A 186 0.28 19.24 -9.87
C GLY A 186 1.04 18.08 -10.52
N THR A 187 0.54 16.84 -10.40
CA THR A 187 1.12 15.63 -11.02
C THR A 187 0.74 15.47 -12.50
N GLY A 188 -0.24 16.24 -12.99
CA GLY A 188 -0.74 16.15 -14.37
C GLY A 188 -1.55 14.87 -14.66
N LEU A 189 -1.81 14.04 -13.64
CA LEU A 189 -2.50 12.76 -13.77
C LEU A 189 -3.96 12.87 -13.28
N PRO A 190 -4.88 12.06 -13.83
CA PRO A 190 -6.31 12.07 -13.45
C PRO A 190 -6.57 11.30 -12.15
N PHE A 191 -5.72 11.49 -11.13
CA PHE A 191 -5.80 10.80 -9.84
C PHE A 191 -5.53 11.76 -8.69
N SER A 192 -6.30 11.59 -7.62
CA SER A 192 -6.10 12.28 -6.34
C SER A 192 -5.69 11.28 -5.27
N VAL A 193 -4.68 11.64 -4.49
CA VAL A 193 -4.13 10.77 -3.44
C VAL A 193 -4.96 10.83 -2.16
N ASP A 194 -5.11 9.71 -1.46
CA ASP A 194 -5.74 9.66 -0.15
C ASP A 194 -4.74 10.10 0.95
N LEU A 195 -4.82 11.37 1.34
CA LEU A 195 -3.95 11.96 2.38
C LEU A 195 -4.18 11.37 3.78
N ASP A 196 -5.39 10.88 4.08
CA ASP A 196 -5.66 10.27 5.39
C ASP A 196 -5.07 8.86 5.43
N TYR A 197 -5.09 8.12 4.32
CA TYR A 197 -4.40 6.84 4.21
C TYR A 197 -2.88 7.01 4.36
N GLN A 198 -2.30 8.02 3.71
CA GLN A 198 -0.89 8.35 3.89
C GLN A 198 -0.57 8.64 5.37
N SER A 199 -1.39 9.47 6.02
CA SER A 199 -1.24 9.76 7.45
C SER A 199 -1.39 8.50 8.33
N HIS A 200 -2.22 7.54 7.92
CA HIS A 200 -2.43 6.28 8.62
C HIS A 200 -1.18 5.37 8.58
N ILE A 201 -0.53 5.27 7.42
CA ILE A 201 0.62 4.37 7.22
C ILE A 201 1.97 5.01 7.59
N GLU A 202 2.05 6.34 7.68
CA GLU A 202 3.27 7.09 8.01
C GLU A 202 3.82 6.78 9.43
N TYR A 203 2.98 6.25 10.31
CA TYR A 203 3.36 5.96 11.69
C TYR A 203 4.60 5.04 11.77
N ARG A 204 5.73 5.63 12.21
CA ARG A 204 7.05 4.98 12.38
C ARG A 204 7.68 4.46 11.10
N TRP A 205 7.32 5.00 9.94
CA TRP A 205 7.92 4.64 8.66
C TRP A 205 9.43 4.94 8.62
N GLY A 206 9.85 6.09 9.17
CA GLY A 206 11.27 6.47 9.25
C GLY A 206 11.80 7.23 8.03
N GLY A 207 11.04 7.25 6.92
CA GLY A 207 11.27 8.10 5.76
C GLY A 207 12.72 8.04 5.24
N GLU A 208 13.31 9.22 5.03
CA GLU A 208 14.66 9.36 4.45
C GLU A 208 15.76 8.63 5.25
N GLY A 209 15.61 8.50 6.57
CA GLY A 209 16.57 7.75 7.39
C GLY A 209 16.58 6.25 7.06
N LEU A 210 15.40 5.70 6.81
CA LEU A 210 15.23 4.32 6.36
C LEU A 210 15.76 4.16 4.93
N ARG A 211 15.42 5.10 4.03
CA ARG A 211 15.91 5.13 2.64
C ARG A 211 17.44 5.04 2.57
N LYS A 212 18.15 5.90 3.29
CA LYS A 212 19.63 5.89 3.35
C LYS A 212 20.20 4.54 3.82
N THR A 213 19.51 3.88 4.74
CA THR A 213 19.93 2.56 5.23
C THR A 213 19.71 1.49 4.17
N LEU A 214 18.60 1.53 3.45
CA LEU A 214 18.32 0.63 2.32
C LEU A 214 19.31 0.83 1.17
N VAL A 215 19.63 2.08 0.82
CA VAL A 215 20.65 2.38 -0.20
C VAL A 215 22.01 1.81 0.20
N ARG A 216 22.43 1.99 1.47
CA ARG A 216 23.66 1.38 2.00
C ARG A 216 23.61 -0.16 1.98
N TRP A 217 22.45 -0.74 2.25
CA TRP A 217 22.27 -2.18 2.11
C TRP A 217 22.45 -2.62 0.65
N ALA A 218 21.83 -1.91 -0.31
CA ALA A 218 21.96 -2.20 -1.74
C ALA A 218 23.41 -2.07 -2.22
N THR A 219 24.16 -1.05 -1.78
CA THR A 219 25.59 -0.92 -2.11
C THR A 219 26.41 -2.07 -1.53
N SER A 220 26.14 -2.52 -0.30
CA SER A 220 26.83 -3.66 0.31
C SER A 220 26.55 -4.99 -0.40
N VAL A 221 25.32 -5.17 -0.90
CA VAL A 221 24.99 -6.33 -1.75
C VAL A 221 25.78 -6.25 -3.06
N ASN A 222 25.87 -5.05 -3.64
CA ASN A 222 26.56 -4.85 -4.90
C ASN A 222 28.08 -5.06 -4.81
N GLU A 223 28.71 -4.66 -3.70
CA GLU A 223 30.15 -4.89 -3.46
C GLU A 223 30.49 -6.39 -3.41
N LYS A 224 29.60 -7.21 -2.87
CA LYS A 224 29.84 -8.66 -2.69
C LYS A 224 29.57 -9.47 -3.95
N LYS A 225 28.67 -9.01 -4.82
CA LYS A 225 28.11 -9.83 -5.91
C LYS A 225 27.98 -9.11 -7.26
N GLY A 226 28.52 -7.89 -7.40
CA GLY A 226 28.35 -7.04 -8.60
C GLY A 226 27.07 -6.20 -8.55
N GLN A 227 26.85 -5.31 -9.52
CA GLN A 227 25.70 -4.39 -9.53
C GLN A 227 24.37 -5.12 -9.78
N ILE A 228 23.79 -5.71 -8.74
CA ILE A 228 22.56 -6.52 -8.77
C ILE A 228 21.34 -5.69 -8.40
N VAL A 229 21.48 -4.78 -7.42
CA VAL A 229 20.38 -3.97 -6.88
C VAL A 229 20.66 -2.49 -7.12
N SER A 230 19.76 -1.80 -7.81
CA SER A 230 19.80 -0.34 -7.98
C SER A 230 18.54 0.31 -7.46
N GLU A 231 18.66 1.46 -6.81
CA GLU A 231 17.49 2.23 -6.42
C GLU A 231 16.81 2.81 -7.67
N ASP A 232 15.48 2.67 -7.74
CA ASP A 232 14.66 3.35 -8.74
C ASP A 232 13.96 4.54 -8.09
N GLU A 233 14.59 5.71 -8.20
CA GLU A 233 14.03 6.96 -7.68
C GLU A 233 12.75 7.38 -8.43
N SER A 234 12.57 6.95 -9.68
CA SER A 234 11.44 7.37 -10.51
C SER A 234 10.13 6.69 -10.10
N ARG A 235 10.21 5.42 -9.67
CA ARG A 235 9.07 4.64 -9.14
C ARG A 235 8.93 4.74 -7.62
N SER A 236 9.91 5.33 -6.94
CA SER A 236 9.85 5.55 -5.50
C SER A 236 8.89 6.69 -5.15
N THR A 237 8.09 6.50 -4.12
CA THR A 237 7.18 7.49 -3.54
C THR A 237 7.51 7.75 -2.08
N VAL A 238 6.74 8.63 -1.42
CA VAL A 238 6.92 8.95 0.01
C VAL A 238 6.84 7.68 0.89
N HIS A 239 5.95 6.75 0.55
CA HIS A 239 5.67 5.53 1.32
C HIS A 239 6.01 4.24 0.57
N CYS A 240 6.81 4.32 -0.51
CA CYS A 240 7.33 3.14 -1.19
C CYS A 240 8.72 3.44 -1.75
N TYR A 241 9.73 2.72 -1.27
CA TYR A 241 11.06 2.74 -1.87
C TYR A 241 11.23 1.53 -2.77
N THR A 242 11.51 1.80 -4.04
CA THR A 242 11.53 0.79 -5.10
C THR A 242 12.98 0.56 -5.55
N PHE A 243 13.37 -0.71 -5.65
CA PHE A 243 14.68 -1.11 -6.12
C PHE A 243 14.54 -2.09 -7.29
N ASP A 244 15.37 -1.89 -8.31
CA ASP A 244 15.54 -2.80 -9.43
C ASP A 244 16.53 -3.90 -9.11
N VAL A 245 16.15 -5.11 -9.51
CA VAL A 245 16.89 -6.34 -9.31
C VAL A 245 17.18 -6.95 -10.67
N LYS A 246 18.45 -6.91 -11.09
CA LYS A 246 18.88 -7.48 -12.38
C LYS A 246 18.94 -9.01 -12.34
N GLU A 247 19.36 -9.55 -11.20
CA GLU A 247 19.53 -10.99 -11.00
C GLU A 247 18.74 -11.46 -9.77
N PRO A 248 17.46 -11.87 -9.93
CA PRO A 248 16.62 -12.27 -8.81
C PRO A 248 17.16 -13.49 -8.03
N GLU A 249 17.91 -14.37 -8.68
CA GLU A 249 18.45 -15.59 -8.07
C GLU A 249 19.64 -15.33 -7.14
N SER A 250 20.33 -14.21 -7.33
CA SER A 250 21.51 -13.87 -6.52
C SER A 250 21.14 -13.16 -5.21
N ILE A 251 19.89 -12.69 -5.06
CA ILE A 251 19.41 -12.00 -3.86
C ILE A 251 18.84 -13.01 -2.85
N PRO A 252 19.06 -12.79 -1.53
CA PRO A 252 18.45 -13.62 -0.50
C PRO A 252 16.92 -13.71 -0.64
N PRO A 253 16.31 -14.85 -0.28
CA PRO A 253 14.85 -14.98 -0.25
C PRO A 253 14.20 -13.92 0.65
N VAL A 254 12.96 -13.54 0.33
CA VAL A 254 12.23 -12.48 1.04
C VAL A 254 12.19 -12.65 2.56
N LYS A 255 12.18 -13.89 3.06
CA LYS A 255 12.19 -14.18 4.50
C LYS A 255 13.50 -13.75 5.16
N GLU A 256 14.64 -14.04 4.53
CA GLU A 256 15.95 -13.62 5.03
C GLU A 256 16.10 -12.11 4.92
N LEU A 257 15.60 -11.51 3.84
CA LEU A 257 15.62 -10.05 3.71
C LEU A 257 14.78 -9.37 4.80
N ARG A 258 13.55 -9.83 5.04
CA ARG A 258 12.70 -9.34 6.15
C ARG A 258 13.38 -9.56 7.51
N LYS A 259 14.10 -10.66 7.71
CA LYS A 259 14.87 -10.94 8.93
C LYS A 259 16.03 -9.96 9.09
N LEU A 260 16.80 -9.69 8.04
CA LEU A 260 17.89 -8.71 8.05
C LEU A 260 17.39 -7.31 8.43
N MET A 261 16.28 -6.87 7.82
CA MET A 261 15.68 -5.56 8.12
C MET A 261 15.23 -5.48 9.59
N ARG A 262 14.64 -6.56 10.13
CA ARG A 262 14.24 -6.62 11.55
C ARG A 262 15.43 -6.59 12.51
N ILE A 263 16.54 -7.27 12.19
CA ILE A 263 17.77 -7.24 13.00
C ILE A 263 18.33 -5.82 13.06
N GLN A 264 18.23 -5.07 11.97
CA GLN A 264 18.62 -3.65 11.91
C GLN A 264 17.56 -2.70 12.50
N ALA A 265 16.51 -3.24 13.13
CA ALA A 265 15.37 -2.50 13.68
C ALA A 265 14.64 -1.60 12.66
N LEU A 266 14.75 -1.91 11.35
CA LEU A 266 14.02 -1.21 10.31
C LEU A 266 12.56 -1.68 10.30
N ARG A 267 11.65 -0.71 10.41
CA ARG A 267 10.21 -0.94 10.43
C ARG A 267 9.64 -0.80 9.03
N CYS A 268 9.89 -1.80 8.20
CA CYS A 268 9.35 -1.89 6.86
C CYS A 268 8.87 -3.30 6.50
N ASN A 269 7.97 -3.36 5.51
CA ASN A 269 7.62 -4.56 4.79
C ASN A 269 8.38 -4.58 3.47
N VAL A 270 8.99 -5.71 3.14
CA VAL A 270 9.74 -5.91 1.91
C VAL A 270 9.00 -6.93 1.05
N ILE A 271 8.75 -6.55 -0.21
CA ILE A 271 7.93 -7.29 -1.16
C ILE A 271 8.70 -7.39 -2.48
N TYR A 272 9.00 -8.61 -2.92
CA TYR A 272 9.39 -8.83 -4.33
C TYR A 272 8.15 -8.81 -5.20
N CYS A 273 8.27 -8.03 -6.26
CA CYS A 273 7.27 -7.77 -7.26
C CYS A 273 7.79 -8.17 -8.65
N GLN A 274 6.89 -8.30 -9.63
CA GLN A 274 7.24 -8.50 -11.05
C GLN A 274 8.22 -9.68 -11.26
N ASN A 275 7.88 -10.86 -10.72
CA ASN A 275 8.76 -12.04 -10.82
C ASN A 275 10.16 -11.86 -10.20
N GLY A 276 10.29 -10.93 -9.26
CA GLY A 276 11.52 -10.67 -8.50
C GLY A 276 12.45 -9.65 -9.14
N THR A 277 12.07 -9.01 -10.26
CA THR A 277 12.87 -7.94 -10.88
C THR A 277 12.74 -6.61 -10.15
N THR A 278 11.73 -6.47 -9.29
CA THR A 278 11.51 -5.24 -8.53
C THR A 278 11.27 -5.59 -7.06
N LEU A 279 11.81 -4.75 -6.19
CA LEU A 279 11.70 -4.86 -4.74
C LEU A 279 11.05 -3.59 -4.20
N ASN A 280 9.83 -3.72 -3.69
CA ASN A 280 9.14 -2.62 -3.02
C ASN A 280 9.36 -2.74 -1.52
N VAL A 281 9.73 -1.61 -0.89
CA VAL A 281 9.84 -1.47 0.55
C VAL A 281 8.83 -0.43 1.01
N ILE A 282 7.86 -0.86 1.82
CA ILE A 282 6.72 -0.05 2.26
C ILE A 282 6.61 -0.02 3.80
N PRO A 283 5.86 0.92 4.41
CA PRO A 283 5.64 0.94 5.85
C PRO A 283 5.12 -0.38 6.41
N VAL A 284 5.41 -0.67 7.68
CA VAL A 284 4.86 -1.87 8.37
C VAL A 284 3.33 -1.89 8.41
N LEU A 285 2.72 -0.70 8.41
CA LEU A 285 1.27 -0.51 8.38
C LEU A 285 0.68 -0.48 6.96
N ALA A 286 1.52 -0.62 5.94
CA ALA A 286 1.12 -0.70 4.54
C ALA A 286 1.23 -2.13 4.00
N SER A 287 0.19 -2.54 3.29
CA SER A 287 0.11 -3.74 2.46
C SER A 287 -1.17 -3.68 1.63
N ARG A 288 -1.27 -4.47 0.54
CA ARG A 288 -2.52 -4.56 -0.25
C ARG A 288 -3.73 -4.91 0.61
N ALA A 289 -3.58 -5.87 1.53
CA ALA A 289 -4.62 -6.27 2.46
C ALA A 289 -5.01 -5.17 3.47
N GLN A 290 -4.03 -4.42 4.00
CA GLN A 290 -4.29 -3.30 4.90
C GLN A 290 -4.98 -2.14 4.19
N ALA A 291 -4.58 -1.83 2.95
CA ALA A 291 -5.24 -0.83 2.12
C ALA A 291 -6.71 -1.19 1.85
N LEU A 292 -7.00 -2.46 1.53
CA LEU A 292 -8.37 -2.94 1.39
C LEU A 292 -9.17 -2.84 2.70
N ARG A 293 -8.56 -3.19 3.83
CA ARG A 293 -9.21 -3.04 5.14
C ARG A 293 -9.49 -1.58 5.47
N TYR A 294 -8.57 -0.69 5.13
CA TYR A 294 -8.74 0.75 5.29
C TYR A 294 -9.94 1.25 4.47
N LEU A 295 -10.03 0.87 3.19
CA LEU A 295 -11.16 1.20 2.33
C LEU A 295 -12.49 0.67 2.90
N TYR A 296 -12.50 -0.57 3.39
CA TYR A 296 -13.68 -1.15 4.06
C TYR A 296 -14.19 -0.28 5.21
N ILE A 297 -13.29 0.18 6.09
CA ILE A 297 -13.65 1.05 7.22
C ILE A 297 -14.09 2.43 6.72
N ARG A 298 -13.31 3.02 5.80
CA ARG A 298 -13.57 4.36 5.26
C ARG A 298 -14.90 4.45 4.53
N TRP A 299 -15.25 3.43 3.77
CA TRP A 299 -16.47 3.36 2.97
C TRP A 299 -17.66 2.76 3.74
N GLY A 300 -17.42 2.14 4.90
CA GLY A 300 -18.45 1.52 5.73
C GLY A 300 -19.15 0.36 5.03
N MET A 301 -18.39 -0.44 4.28
CA MET A 301 -18.91 -1.57 3.53
C MET A 301 -19.00 -2.84 4.38
N GLU A 302 -19.52 -3.93 3.82
CA GLU A 302 -19.43 -5.27 4.41
C GLU A 302 -18.37 -6.11 3.67
N LEU A 303 -17.50 -6.82 4.42
CA LEU A 303 -16.44 -7.66 3.82
C LEU A 303 -17.01 -8.81 2.97
N SER A 304 -18.22 -9.28 3.27
CA SER A 304 -18.91 -10.35 2.53
C SER A 304 -19.31 -9.95 1.11
N GLY A 305 -19.42 -8.65 0.84
CA GLY A 305 -19.69 -8.07 -0.47
C GLY A 305 -18.44 -7.85 -1.33
N ILE A 306 -17.24 -8.13 -0.81
CA ILE A 306 -15.98 -7.96 -1.55
C ILE A 306 -15.63 -9.26 -2.26
N VAL A 307 -15.27 -9.14 -3.53
CA VAL A 307 -14.77 -10.23 -4.37
C VAL A 307 -13.38 -9.86 -4.87
N VAL A 308 -12.37 -10.60 -4.44
CA VAL A 308 -10.97 -10.42 -4.86
C VAL A 308 -10.65 -11.38 -5.99
N PHE A 309 -10.19 -10.85 -7.12
CA PHE A 309 -9.64 -11.62 -8.22
C PHE A 309 -8.12 -11.63 -8.10
N ALA A 310 -7.53 -12.82 -7.99
CA ALA A 310 -6.09 -13.00 -7.88
C ALA A 310 -5.60 -14.08 -8.85
N GLY A 311 -4.32 -14.05 -9.22
CA GLY A 311 -3.69 -15.13 -9.97
C GLY A 311 -3.50 -16.40 -9.11
N GLU A 312 -3.04 -17.48 -9.74
CA GLU A 312 -2.66 -18.72 -9.05
C GLU A 312 -1.39 -18.52 -8.20
N CYS A 313 -0.51 -17.64 -8.65
CA CYS A 313 0.61 -17.12 -7.90
C CYS A 313 0.74 -15.61 -8.12
N GLY A 314 1.62 -14.99 -7.33
CA GLY A 314 1.85 -13.56 -7.41
C GLY A 314 3.01 -13.12 -6.54
N ASP A 315 3.02 -11.83 -6.22
CA ASP A 315 4.08 -11.17 -5.47
C ASP A 315 4.20 -11.75 -4.04
N THR A 316 5.28 -11.42 -3.33
CA THR A 316 5.56 -12.05 -2.02
C THR A 316 4.63 -11.67 -0.87
N ASP A 317 3.63 -10.84 -1.12
CA ASP A 317 2.51 -10.49 -0.24
C ASP A 317 1.20 -11.19 -0.64
N TYR A 318 1.21 -12.06 -1.66
CA TYR A 318 0.08 -12.87 -2.14
C TYR A 318 -0.69 -13.58 -1.02
N GLU A 319 0.03 -14.25 -0.11
CA GLU A 319 -0.59 -14.94 1.03
C GLU A 319 -1.34 -13.99 1.97
N GLY A 320 -0.88 -12.75 2.12
CA GLY A 320 -1.51 -11.74 2.96
C GLY A 320 -2.80 -11.22 2.35
N LEU A 321 -2.85 -11.13 1.02
CA LEU A 321 -4.01 -10.65 0.27
C LEU A 321 -5.17 -11.65 0.28
N LEU A 322 -4.89 -12.95 0.10
CA LEU A 322 -5.94 -13.98 0.03
C LEU A 322 -6.57 -14.32 1.39
N ARG A 323 -5.92 -13.92 2.49
CA ARG A 323 -6.45 -14.14 3.84
C ARG A 323 -7.57 -13.13 4.12
N GLY A 324 -8.75 -13.62 4.46
CA GLY A 324 -9.83 -12.76 4.91
C GLY A 324 -11.21 -13.39 4.86
N VAL A 325 -12.21 -12.54 5.09
CA VAL A 325 -13.64 -12.90 5.00
C VAL A 325 -14.21 -12.64 3.61
N HIS A 326 -13.49 -11.89 2.78
CA HIS A 326 -13.90 -11.61 1.40
C HIS A 326 -13.94 -12.90 0.57
N LYS A 327 -14.74 -12.86 -0.50
CA LYS A 327 -14.78 -13.94 -1.49
C LYS A 327 -13.61 -13.77 -2.45
N THR A 328 -13.05 -14.86 -2.94
CA THR A 328 -11.84 -14.84 -3.75
C THR A 328 -12.00 -15.76 -4.95
N VAL A 329 -11.70 -15.24 -6.14
CA VAL A 329 -11.60 -16.00 -7.38
C VAL A 329 -10.12 -16.08 -7.75
N ILE A 330 -9.58 -17.29 -7.71
CA ILE A 330 -8.19 -17.59 -8.11
C ILE A 330 -8.21 -18.01 -9.58
N LEU A 331 -7.58 -17.23 -10.44
CA LEU A 331 -7.48 -17.51 -11.87
C LEU A 331 -6.27 -18.43 -12.12
N LYS A 332 -6.54 -19.70 -12.49
CA LYS A 332 -5.47 -20.68 -12.79
C LYS A 332 -4.63 -20.26 -14.00
N GLY A 333 -3.35 -20.59 -13.96
CA GLY A 333 -2.40 -20.34 -15.03
C GLY A 333 -1.83 -18.92 -15.09
N ILE A 334 -2.26 -18.01 -14.20
CA ILE A 334 -1.76 -16.63 -14.14
C ILE A 334 -0.74 -16.47 -13.01
N GLY A 335 0.41 -15.88 -13.33
CA GLY A 335 1.46 -15.57 -12.34
C GLY A 335 2.38 -16.74 -12.01
N ASN A 336 2.41 -17.80 -12.83
CA ASN A 336 3.16 -19.01 -12.55
C ASN A 336 4.67 -18.78 -12.45
N THR A 337 5.21 -17.78 -13.15
CA THR A 337 6.65 -17.45 -13.06
C THR A 337 7.02 -16.97 -11.64
N ALA A 338 6.06 -16.42 -10.89
CA ALA A 338 6.27 -15.98 -9.51
C ALA A 338 6.41 -17.14 -8.51
N LEU A 339 6.13 -18.40 -8.89
CA LEU A 339 6.33 -19.59 -8.04
C LEU A 339 7.76 -19.66 -7.47
N LYS A 340 8.75 -19.20 -8.25
CA LYS A 340 10.15 -19.16 -7.81
C LYS A 340 10.37 -18.28 -6.58
N LEU A 341 9.58 -17.21 -6.41
CA LEU A 341 9.64 -16.32 -5.23
C LEU A 341 9.20 -17.05 -3.95
N HIS A 342 8.41 -18.11 -4.13
CA HIS A 342 7.80 -18.90 -3.06
C HIS A 342 8.47 -20.25 -2.85
N SER A 343 9.50 -20.59 -3.64
CA SER A 343 10.25 -21.86 -3.57
C SER A 343 10.84 -22.15 -2.19
N ASN A 344 11.19 -21.11 -1.42
CA ASN A 344 11.76 -21.20 -0.07
C ASN A 344 10.70 -21.27 1.05
N ARG A 345 9.47 -21.66 0.74
CA ARG A 345 8.44 -21.94 1.75
C ARG A 345 8.79 -23.23 2.50
N THR A 346 8.76 -23.15 3.83
CA THR A 346 8.99 -24.30 4.75
C THR A 346 7.69 -25.05 5.06
N TYR A 347 6.57 -24.55 4.53
CA TYR A 347 5.22 -25.07 4.77
C TYR A 347 4.47 -25.15 3.43
N PRO A 348 3.57 -26.12 3.25
CA PRO A 348 2.67 -26.14 2.11
C PRO A 348 1.65 -25.01 2.21
N LEU A 349 1.21 -24.49 1.06
CA LEU A 349 0.33 -23.33 1.00
C LEU A 349 -1.05 -23.60 1.63
N ASP A 350 -1.52 -24.84 1.56
CA ASP A 350 -2.79 -25.30 2.14
C ASP A 350 -2.84 -25.16 3.67
N HIS A 351 -1.69 -25.10 4.35
CA HIS A 351 -1.65 -24.85 5.80
C HIS A 351 -1.92 -23.37 6.15
N VAL A 352 -1.81 -22.48 5.17
CA VAL A 352 -1.93 -21.03 5.32
C VAL A 352 -3.23 -20.52 4.69
N LEU A 353 -3.66 -21.12 3.58
CA LEU A 353 -4.85 -20.74 2.85
C LEU A 353 -5.87 -21.87 2.88
N PRO A 354 -7.10 -21.63 3.38
CA PRO A 354 -8.15 -22.63 3.39
C PRO A 354 -8.78 -22.71 2.00
N PHE A 355 -8.12 -23.39 1.06
CA PHE A 355 -8.65 -23.57 -0.31
C PHE A 355 -10.01 -24.29 -0.34
N ASP A 356 -10.30 -25.11 0.67
CA ASP A 356 -11.59 -25.78 0.86
C ASP A 356 -12.69 -24.88 1.44
N SER A 357 -12.43 -23.57 1.62
CA SER A 357 -13.43 -22.64 2.14
C SER A 357 -14.48 -22.28 1.08
N PRO A 358 -15.74 -22.05 1.49
CA PRO A 358 -16.81 -21.64 0.56
C PRO A 358 -16.58 -20.26 -0.06
N ASN A 359 -15.59 -19.50 0.44
CA ASN A 359 -15.26 -18.16 -0.02
C ASN A 359 -14.22 -18.17 -1.14
N ILE A 360 -13.49 -19.27 -1.36
CA ILE A 360 -12.44 -19.35 -2.39
C ILE A 360 -12.92 -20.25 -3.52
N HIS A 361 -12.80 -19.76 -4.76
CA HIS A 361 -13.06 -20.57 -5.95
C HIS A 361 -11.91 -20.47 -6.95
N HIS A 362 -11.48 -21.60 -7.49
CA HIS A 362 -10.48 -21.64 -8.56
C HIS A 362 -11.17 -21.68 -9.93
N ALA A 363 -10.96 -20.63 -10.72
CA ALA A 363 -11.35 -20.60 -12.13
C ALA A 363 -10.27 -21.32 -12.97
N GLU A 364 -10.67 -22.15 -13.93
CA GLU A 364 -9.74 -22.89 -14.80
C GLU A 364 -8.99 -21.99 -15.79
N GLY A 365 -9.50 -20.78 -16.01
CA GLY A 365 -8.88 -19.76 -16.83
C GLY A 365 -9.46 -18.37 -16.57
N CYS A 366 -9.14 -17.45 -17.48
CA CYS A 366 -9.56 -16.04 -17.46
C CYS A 366 -10.56 -15.73 -18.59
N SER A 367 -11.44 -16.66 -18.94
CA SER A 367 -12.52 -16.36 -19.89
C SER A 367 -13.73 -15.73 -19.18
N ASN A 368 -14.53 -14.98 -19.93
CA ASN A 368 -15.77 -14.36 -19.40
C ASN A 368 -16.74 -15.41 -18.82
N GLU A 369 -16.80 -16.61 -19.40
CA GLU A 369 -17.70 -17.68 -18.96
C GLU A 369 -17.25 -18.31 -17.64
N GLU A 370 -15.95 -18.56 -17.48
CA GLU A 370 -15.37 -19.14 -16.26
C GLU A 370 -15.50 -18.17 -15.07
N ILE A 371 -15.24 -16.88 -15.30
CA ILE A 371 -15.39 -15.86 -14.25
C ILE A 371 -16.86 -15.75 -13.82
N ARG A 372 -17.81 -15.75 -14.77
CA ARG A 372 -19.26 -15.77 -14.45
C ARG A 372 -19.66 -17.01 -13.68
N SER A 373 -19.17 -18.18 -14.07
CA SER A 373 -19.41 -19.45 -13.36
C SER A 373 -18.89 -19.40 -11.92
N SER A 374 -17.70 -18.84 -11.74
CA SER A 374 -17.06 -18.66 -10.43
C SER A 374 -17.88 -17.73 -9.53
N LEU A 375 -18.34 -16.60 -10.07
CA LEU A 375 -19.19 -15.65 -9.34
C LEU A 375 -20.54 -16.23 -8.93
N ARG A 376 -21.15 -17.08 -9.77
CA ARG A 376 -22.40 -17.79 -9.44
C ARG A 376 -22.19 -18.75 -8.27
N LYS A 377 -21.10 -19.53 -8.29
CA LYS A 377 -20.76 -20.46 -7.19
C LYS A 377 -20.52 -19.73 -5.87
N LEU A 378 -19.90 -18.54 -5.94
CA LEU A 378 -19.69 -17.66 -4.80
C LEU A 378 -20.94 -16.87 -4.39
N GLN A 379 -22.10 -17.10 -5.02
CA GLN A 379 -23.38 -16.41 -4.74
C GLN A 379 -23.30 -14.88 -4.88
N VAL A 380 -22.43 -14.38 -5.76
CA VAL A 380 -22.26 -12.94 -5.99
C VAL A 380 -23.28 -12.46 -7.03
N SER A 381 -23.56 -13.25 -8.07
CA SER A 381 -24.65 -12.99 -9.01
C SER A 381 -25.87 -13.86 -8.65
N LYS A 382 -27.04 -13.22 -8.49
CA LYS A 382 -28.34 -13.91 -8.62
C LYS A 382 -28.79 -13.76 -10.09
N GLU A 383 -29.53 -14.78 -10.54
CA GLU A 383 -30.10 -14.97 -11.88
C GLU A 383 -30.49 -13.70 -12.64
#